data_AF-A0A485B5G5-F1
#
_entry.id   AF-A0A485B5G5-F1
#
_cell.length_a   1.000
_cell.length_b   1.000
_cell.length_c   1.000
_cell.angle_alpha   90.00
_cell.angle_beta   90.00
_cell.angle_gamma   90.00
#
_symmetry.space_group_name_H-M   'P 1'
#
loop_
_entity.id
_entity.type
_entity.pdbx_description
1 polymer ?
#
loop_
_entity_poly.entity_id
_entity_poly.type
_entity_poly.pdbx_seq_one_letter_code
_entity_poly.pdbx_strand_id
1 'polypeptide(L)'
;MDSRDPGTLLAARSGSPLVIGLGMGENFIASDQLALLPVTRRFIFLEEGDIAEVTRRTVEIFDKTGAEVKRQEIESNLQYDAGG
;
A
#
# COMPACT_ATOMS: atom_id res chain seq x y z
N MET A 1 13.36 -5.39 -2.85
CA MET A 1 12.93 -6.76 -3.13
C MET A 1 14.04 -7.69 -2.70
N ASP A 2 13.77 -8.59 -1.75
CA ASP A 2 14.70 -9.70 -1.50
C ASP A 2 14.66 -10.60 -2.74
N SER A 3 15.80 -10.84 -3.37
CA SER A 3 15.89 -11.68 -4.57
C SER A 3 15.62 -13.17 -4.29
N ARG A 4 15.50 -13.55 -3.01
CA ARG A 4 15.25 -14.92 -2.55
C ARG A 4 13.77 -15.22 -2.29
N ASP A 5 12.96 -14.19 -2.05
CA ASP A 5 11.50 -14.31 -1.91
C ASP A 5 10.80 -13.21 -2.73
N PRO A 6 10.62 -13.44 -4.04
CA PRO A 6 9.95 -12.47 -4.91
C PRO A 6 8.45 -12.37 -4.62
N GLY A 7 7.88 -13.23 -3.77
CA GLY A 7 6.46 -13.22 -3.41
C GLY A 7 6.09 -12.17 -2.36
N THR A 8 7.10 -11.60 -1.70
CA THR A 8 6.93 -10.74 -0.53
C THR A 8 7.64 -9.39 -0.74
N LEU A 9 6.90 -8.32 -0.49
CA LEU A 9 7.38 -6.94 -0.53
C LEU A 9 7.30 -6.34 0.86
N LEU A 10 8.44 -5.83 1.35
CA LEU A 10 8.47 -5.01 2.56
C LEU A 10 8.45 -3.54 2.17
N ALA A 11 7.51 -2.78 2.73
CA ALA A 11 7.46 -1.33 2.63
C ALA A 11 7.56 -0.71 4.01
N ALA A 12 8.30 0.39 4.14
CA ALA A 12 8.39 1.15 5.39
C ALA A 12 8.13 2.61 5.08
N ARG A 13 7.24 3.24 5.85
CA ARG A 13 6.99 4.67 5.74
C ARG A 13 7.85 5.41 6.76
N SER A 14 8.75 6.26 6.25
CA SER A 14 9.61 7.14 7.04
C SER A 14 9.71 8.51 6.34
N GLY A 15 8.69 9.34 6.49
CA GLY A 15 8.59 10.68 5.93
C GLY A 15 7.71 10.78 4.69
N SER A 16 8.10 10.13 3.58
CA SER A 16 7.32 10.20 2.34
C SER A 16 6.01 9.40 2.43
N PRO A 17 4.89 9.91 1.87
CA PRO A 17 3.63 9.18 1.81
C PRO A 17 3.80 7.83 1.11
N LEU A 18 3.08 6.83 1.61
CA LEU A 18 3.12 5.47 1.09
C LEU A 18 1.71 4.90 1.17
N VAL A 19 1.21 4.42 0.04
CA VAL A 19 -0.13 3.87 -0.11
C VAL A 19 -0.05 2.47 -0.72
N ILE A 20 -0.87 1.58 -0.18
CA ILE A 20 -1.04 0.22 -0.68
C ILE A 20 -2.37 0.17 -1.43
N GLY A 21 -2.34 -0.26 -2.69
CA GLY A 21 -3.52 -0.53 -3.50
C GLY A 21 -3.91 -2.01 -3.41
N LEU A 22 -5.19 -2.29 -3.15
CA LEU A 22 -5.72 -3.65 -3.01
C LEU A 22 -6.43 -4.08 -4.30
N GLY A 23 -5.89 -5.08 -4.99
CA GLY A 23 -6.50 -5.69 -6.17
C GLY A 23 -7.19 -7.01 -5.86
N MET A 24 -7.61 -7.72 -6.91
CA MET A 24 -8.14 -9.09 -6.80
C MET A 24 -7.02 -10.10 -7.07
N GLY A 25 -6.35 -10.56 -6.01
CA GLY A 25 -5.23 -11.52 -6.12
C GLY A 25 -3.88 -10.87 -6.47
N GLU A 26 -3.80 -9.55 -6.31
CA GLU A 26 -2.60 -8.73 -6.44
C GLU A 26 -2.71 -7.52 -5.51
N ASN A 27 -1.56 -7.02 -5.07
CA ASN A 27 -1.45 -5.81 -4.27
C ASN A 27 -0.36 -4.93 -4.88
N PHE A 28 -0.55 -3.62 -4.74
CA PHE A 28 0.34 -2.60 -5.32
C PHE A 28 0.83 -1.66 -4.23
N ILE A 29 1.98 -1.03 -4.47
CA ILE A 29 2.56 -0.05 -3.57
C ILE A 29 2.99 1.17 -4.40
N ALA A 30 2.62 2.36 -3.95
CA ALA A 30 3.03 3.62 -4.56
C ALA A 30 3.19 4.71 -3.51
N SER A 31 3.81 5.84 -3.89
CA SER A 31 3.84 7.05 -3.06
C SER A 31 2.55 7.87 -3.15
N ASP A 32 1.75 7.64 -4.19
CA ASP A 32 0.50 8.36 -4.47
C ASP A 32 -0.53 7.39 -5.04
N GLN A 33 -1.79 7.51 -4.58
CA GLN A 33 -2.91 6.72 -5.04
C GLN A 33 -3.23 6.97 -6.53
N LEU A 34 -2.89 8.16 -7.06
CA LEU A 34 -3.12 8.51 -8.47
C LEU A 34 -2.40 7.54 -9.42
N ALA A 35 -1.23 7.04 -9.03
CA ALA A 35 -0.48 6.05 -9.80
C ALA A 35 -1.17 4.68 -9.86
N LEU A 36 -2.07 4.41 -8.90
CA LEU A 36 -2.75 3.12 -8.73
C LEU A 36 -4.21 3.13 -9.22
N LEU A 37 -4.78 4.31 -9.49
CA LEU A 37 -6.15 4.44 -10.02
C LEU A 37 -6.45 3.60 -11.29
N PRO A 38 -5.48 3.34 -12.20
CA PRO A 38 -5.73 2.46 -13.35
C PRO A 38 -5.97 0.99 -13.00
N VAL A 39 -5.55 0.53 -11.82
CA VAL A 39 -5.58 -0.89 -11.42
C VAL A 39 -6.47 -1.16 -10.20
N THR A 40 -6.69 -0.19 -9.32
CA THR A 40 -7.59 -0.33 -8.17
C THR A 40 -8.11 1.02 -7.65
N ARG A 41 -9.21 0.95 -6.88
CA ARG A 41 -9.81 2.07 -6.13
C ARG A 41 -9.76 1.87 -4.61
N ARG A 42 -9.26 0.72 -4.15
CA ARG A 42 -9.22 0.34 -2.73
C ARG A 42 -7.81 0.56 -2.21
N PHE A 43 -7.68 1.39 -1.17
CA PHE A 43 -6.40 1.86 -0.68
C PHE A 43 -6.26 1.71 0.84
N ILE A 44 -5.04 1.43 1.28
CA ILE A 44 -4.62 1.55 2.67
C ILE A 44 -3.48 2.57 2.71
N PHE A 45 -3.65 3.61 3.53
CA PHE A 45 -2.61 4.60 3.77
C PHE A 45 -1.80 4.18 4.99
N LEU A 46 -0.48 4.05 4.82
CA LEU A 46 0.41 3.76 5.94
C LEU A 46 0.57 5.00 6.80
N GLU A 47 0.66 4.82 8.11
CA GLU A 47 1.01 5.89 9.05
C GLU A 47 2.53 6.05 9.17
N GLU A 48 2.96 7.14 9.78
CA GLU A 48 4.39 7.41 9.97
C GLU A 48 5.03 6.34 10.89
N GLY A 49 6.08 5.69 10.40
CA GLY A 49 6.76 4.60 11.10
C GLY A 49 6.13 3.21 10.88
N ASP A 50 5.08 3.10 10.05
CA ASP A 50 4.53 1.79 9.69
C ASP A 50 5.49 1.00 8.79
N ILE A 51 5.49 -0.31 9.01
CA ILE A 51 6.13 -1.31 8.17
C ILE A 51 5.03 -2.24 7.66
N ALA A 52 4.94 -2.43 6.35
CA ALA A 52 3.99 -3.32 5.73
C ALA A 52 4.71 -4.49 5.05
N GLU A 53 4.25 -5.70 5.37
CA GLU A 53 4.56 -6.91 4.62
C GLU A 53 3.41 -7.15 3.63
N VAL A 54 3.73 -7.12 2.34
CA VAL A 54 2.76 -7.18 1.25
C VAL A 54 3.09 -8.38 0.38
N THR A 55 2.17 -9.32 0.31
CA THR A 55 2.21 -10.43 -0.66
C THR A 55 1.16 -10.20 -1.73
N ARG A 56 1.05 -11.13 -2.69
CA ARG A 56 -0.08 -11.12 -3.65
C ARG A 56 -1.46 -11.31 -3.01
N ARG A 57 -1.53 -11.84 -1.79
CA ARG A 57 -2.79 -12.25 -1.14
C ARG A 57 -3.08 -11.51 0.15
N THR A 58 -2.04 -11.07 0.84
CA THR A 58 -2.13 -10.52 2.20
C THR A 58 -1.39 -9.20 2.28
N VAL A 59 -1.87 -8.36 3.19
CA VAL A 59 -1.22 -7.13 3.63
C VAL A 59 -1.26 -7.15 5.15
N GLU A 60 -0.08 -7.18 5.76
CA GLU A 60 0.11 -7.12 7.20
C GLU A 60 0.90 -5.85 7.52
N ILE A 61 0.47 -5.12 8.53
CA ILE A 61 1.05 -3.82 8.88
C ILE A 61 1.44 -3.86 10.34
N PHE A 62 2.64 -3.38 10.61
CA PHE A 62 3.25 -3.31 11.92
C PHE A 62 3.62 -1.86 12.21
N ASP A 63 3.44 -1.42 13.45
CA ASP A 63 3.95 -0.14 13.88
C ASP A 63 5.48 -0.22 14.15
N LYS A 64 6.07 0.92 14.48
CA LYS A 64 7.51 1.04 14.81
C LYS A 64 7.97 0.18 16.00
N THR A 65 7.04 -0.35 16.81
CA THR A 65 7.33 -1.23 17.94
C THR A 65 7.31 -2.71 17.54
N GLY A 66 6.88 -3.01 16.32
CA GLY A 66 6.71 -4.36 15.79
C GLY A 66 5.35 -4.97 16.13
N ALA A 67 4.41 -4.20 16.67
CA ALA A 67 3.07 -4.69 16.95
C ALA A 67 2.21 -4.64 15.68
N GLU A 68 1.45 -5.71 15.41
CA GLU A 68 0.50 -5.73 14.29
C GLU A 68 -0.61 -4.69 14.53
N VAL A 69 -0.88 -3.88 13.51
CA VAL A 69 -1.90 -2.84 13.52
C VAL A 69 -2.83 -3.00 12.33
N LYS A 70 -4.10 -2.63 12.51
CA LYS A 70 -5.08 -2.58 11.41
C LYS A 70 -5.22 -1.14 10.95
N ARG A 71 -4.90 -0.90 9.68
CA ARG A 71 -5.17 0.36 8.99
C ARG A 71 -6.47 0.24 8.21
N GLN A 72 -7.20 1.34 8.16
CA GLN A 72 -8.49 1.37 7.49
C GLN A 72 -8.28 1.28 5.97
N GLU A 73 -9.05 0.40 5.34
CA GLU A 73 -9.22 0.40 3.90
C GLU A 73 -10.22 1.48 3.50
N ILE A 74 -9.86 2.28 2.51
CA ILE A 74 -10.74 3.30 1.94
C ILE A 74 -10.96 3.03 0.45
N GLU A 75 -12.17 3.33 -0.02
CA GLU A 75 -12.47 3.37 -1.44
C GLU A 75 -12.38 4.82 -1.93
N SER A 76 -11.54 5.06 -2.93
CA SER A 76 -11.28 6.40 -3.46
C SER A 76 -12.22 6.73 -4.61
N ASN A 77 -12.97 7.82 -4.45
CA ASN A 77 -13.86 8.38 -5.48
C ASN A 77 -13.16 9.39 -6.39
N LEU A 78 -11.83 9.56 -6.25
CA LEU A 78 -11.08 10.52 -7.05
C LEU A 78 -11.08 10.14 -8.53
N GLN A 79 -11.44 11.07 -9.40
CA GLN A 79 -11.31 10.87 -10.84
C GLN A 79 -9.95 11.42 -11.29
N TYR A 80 -9.27 10.68 -12.17
CA TYR A 80 -8.01 11.14 -12.76
C TYR A 80 -8.37 12.22 -13.79
N ASP A 81 -8.36 13.48 -13.38
CA ASP A 81 -8.67 14.60 -14.26
C ASP A 81 -7.42 14.98 -15.04
N ALA A 82 -7.15 14.21 -16.10
CA ALA A 82 -6.12 14.54 -17.08
C ALA A 82 -6.73 15.43 -18.16
N GLY A 83 -6.96 16.71 -17.87
CA GLY A 83 -7.55 17.61 -18.86
C GLY A 83 -7.64 19.07 -18.43
N GLY A 84 -6.65 19.86 -18.87
CA GLY A 84 -6.65 21.31 -18.92
C GLY A 84 -5.49 21.81 -19.75
#